data_AF-A0A7R8A610-F1
#
_entry.id   AF-A0A7R8A610-F1
#
_cell.length_a   1.000
_cell.length_b   1.000
_cell.length_c   1.000
_cell.angle_alpha   90.00
_cell.angle_beta   90.00
_cell.angle_gamma   90.00
#
_symmetry.space_group_name_H-M   'P 1'
#
loop_
_entity.id
_entity.type
_entity.pdbx_description
1 polymer ?
#
loop_
_entity_poly.entity_id
_entity_poly.type
_entity_poly.pdbx_seq_one_letter_code
_entity_poly.pdbx_strand_id
1 'polypeptide(L)'
;MLGAAFYILVYYLPIWFQVIKGASAVRSGIMNLPMLVSLIVLSILSGALVSAMGYYTPTMIMGCILVLISTALMTTFTPDTGTVKWAGYQVIMGAGIGMGAQQTVLAMQASLPAQDVPVGTALMIFYQTLGGAVFLIVAQNIFQNELVKKLTAKNIPGVDASSVAAAGATEVRNLVPAQYLGEALEAYNAAVVRTFYISVALAGVAVLATFVPEWKSVKTGVKNRDEHDNVECGGNEIV
;
A
#
# COMPACT_ATOMS: atom_id res chain seq x y z
N MET A 1 -7.44 4.79 -3.46
CA MET A 1 -6.45 5.53 -2.64
C MET A 1 -5.62 4.61 -1.77
N LEU A 2 -6.22 3.73 -0.96
CA LEU A 2 -5.49 2.76 -0.14
C LEU A 2 -4.46 1.93 -0.93
N GLY A 3 -4.87 1.39 -2.10
CA GLY A 3 -3.96 0.64 -2.99
C GLY A 3 -2.81 1.49 -3.55
N ALA A 4 -3.03 2.77 -3.82
CA ALA A 4 -1.97 3.67 -4.28
C ALA A 4 -0.91 3.92 -3.19
N ALA A 5 -1.34 4.12 -1.94
CA ALA A 5 -0.42 4.23 -0.79
C ALA A 5 0.42 2.95 -0.62
N PHE A 6 -0.18 1.78 -0.82
CA PHE A 6 0.50 0.49 -0.78
C PHE A 6 1.52 0.32 -1.91
N TYR A 7 1.19 0.66 -3.16
CA TYR A 7 2.11 0.52 -4.28
C TYR A 7 3.39 1.36 -4.12
N ILE A 8 3.27 2.59 -3.61
CA ILE A 8 4.43 3.43 -3.31
C ILE A 8 5.35 2.72 -2.31
N LEU A 9 4.81 2.17 -1.23
CA LEU A 9 5.61 1.48 -0.22
C LEU A 9 6.23 0.18 -0.74
N VAL A 10 5.47 -0.65 -1.45
CA VAL A 10 5.98 -1.89 -2.06
C VAL A 10 7.13 -1.61 -3.03
N TYR A 11 7.12 -0.46 -3.71
CA TYR A 11 8.18 -0.07 -4.62
C TYR A 11 9.41 0.52 -3.92
N TYR A 12 9.21 1.49 -3.01
CA TYR A 12 10.31 2.23 -2.39
C TYR A 12 10.95 1.54 -1.20
N LEU A 13 10.27 0.62 -0.53
CA LEU A 13 10.81 -0.07 0.65
C LEU A 13 11.93 -1.06 0.30
N PRO A 14 11.81 -1.91 -0.74
CA PRO A 14 12.93 -2.74 -1.21
C PRO A 14 14.11 -1.90 -1.68
N ILE A 15 13.85 -0.79 -2.38
CA ILE A 15 14.87 0.17 -2.80
C ILE A 15 15.61 0.73 -1.59
N TRP A 16 14.87 1.13 -0.54
CA TRP A 16 15.45 1.60 0.72
C TRP A 16 16.35 0.55 1.36
N PHE A 17 15.94 -0.72 1.41
CA PHE A 17 16.79 -1.80 1.94
C PHE A 17 18.07 -2.01 1.11
N GLN A 18 17.98 -1.92 -0.21
CA GLN A 18 19.15 -2.07 -1.07
C GLN A 18 20.14 -0.92 -0.85
N VAL A 19 19.66 0.32 -0.87
CA VAL A 19 20.55 1.49 -0.76
C VAL A 19 21.03 1.70 0.67
N ILE A 20 20.13 1.71 1.66
CA ILE A 20 20.47 2.08 3.04
C ILE A 20 21.10 0.91 3.80
N LYS A 21 20.56 -0.31 3.65
CA LYS A 21 21.08 -1.49 4.35
C LYS A 21 22.11 -2.28 3.54
N GLY A 22 22.36 -1.91 2.29
CA GLY A 22 23.30 -2.64 1.42
C GLY A 22 22.82 -4.06 1.14
N ALA A 23 21.51 -4.32 1.24
CA ALA A 23 20.96 -5.63 0.96
C ALA A 23 21.01 -5.92 -0.54
N SER A 24 21.26 -7.17 -0.93
CA SER A 24 21.07 -7.57 -2.32
C SER A 24 19.60 -7.46 -2.72
N ALA A 25 19.30 -7.41 -4.02
CA ALA A 25 17.92 -7.41 -4.51
C ALA A 25 17.09 -8.56 -3.91
N VAL A 26 17.65 -9.77 -3.87
CA VAL A 26 17.03 -10.96 -3.25
C VAL A 26 16.78 -10.73 -1.76
N ARG A 27 17.78 -10.26 -1.01
CA ARG A 27 17.65 -10.04 0.44
C ARG A 27 16.66 -8.92 0.76
N SER A 28 16.57 -7.88 -0.06
CA SER A 28 15.58 -6.82 0.09
C SER A 28 14.16 -7.32 -0.11
N GLY A 29 13.94 -8.27 -1.03
CA GLY A 29 12.67 -8.97 -1.19
C GLY A 29 12.31 -9.80 0.04
N ILE A 30 13.28 -10.55 0.60
CA ILE A 30 13.10 -11.31 1.85
C ILE A 30 12.75 -10.37 3.01
N MET A 31 13.41 -9.22 3.11
CA MET A 31 13.11 -8.19 4.12
C MET A 31 11.75 -7.52 3.93
N ASN A 32 11.07 -7.73 2.80
CA ASN A 32 9.72 -7.24 2.55
C ASN A 32 8.64 -8.27 2.92
N LEU A 33 9.02 -9.51 3.20
CA LEU A 33 8.09 -10.60 3.56
C LEU A 33 7.21 -10.31 4.77
N PRO A 34 7.65 -9.64 5.86
CA PRO A 34 6.79 -9.38 7.00
C PRO A 34 5.51 -8.64 6.61
N MET A 35 5.59 -7.69 5.66
CA MET A 35 4.44 -6.98 5.13
C MET A 35 3.50 -7.91 4.33
N LEU A 36 4.04 -8.76 3.48
CA LEU A 36 3.23 -9.65 2.62
C LEU A 36 2.58 -10.77 3.42
N VAL A 37 3.30 -11.38 4.36
CA VAL A 37 2.78 -12.45 5.23
C VAL A 37 1.68 -11.90 6.14
N SER A 38 1.92 -10.74 6.78
CA SER A 38 0.87 -10.11 7.60
C SER A 38 -0.35 -9.73 6.77
N LEU A 39 -0.17 -9.21 5.56
CA LEU A 39 -1.27 -8.94 4.63
C LEU A 39 -2.11 -10.19 4.36
N ILE A 40 -1.49 -11.31 4.01
CA ILE A 40 -2.20 -12.56 3.72
C ILE A 40 -2.97 -13.03 4.97
N VAL A 41 -2.29 -13.15 6.11
CA VAL A 41 -2.90 -13.66 7.35
C VAL A 41 -4.07 -12.77 7.79
N LEU A 42 -3.87 -11.45 7.82
CA LEU A 42 -4.89 -10.52 8.28
C LEU A 42 -6.02 -10.35 7.26
N SER A 43 -5.78 -10.56 5.97
CA SER A 43 -6.86 -10.61 4.97
C SER A 43 -7.84 -11.75 5.23
N ILE A 44 -7.34 -12.95 5.53
CA ILE A 44 -8.17 -14.13 5.84
C ILE A 44 -8.96 -13.89 7.13
N LEU A 45 -8.29 -13.40 8.17
CA LEU A 45 -8.93 -13.07 9.45
C LEU A 45 -9.99 -11.98 9.30
N SER A 46 -9.75 -10.97 8.45
CA SER A 46 -10.74 -9.93 8.18
C SER A 46 -12.00 -10.49 7.52
N GLY A 47 -11.87 -11.46 6.61
CA GLY A 47 -13.01 -12.14 5.99
C GLY A 47 -13.85 -12.89 7.02
N ALA A 48 -13.21 -13.67 7.90
CA ALA A 48 -13.89 -14.37 8.99
C ALA A 48 -14.61 -13.39 9.94
N LEU A 49 -13.95 -12.28 10.25
CA LEU A 49 -14.48 -11.25 11.14
C LEU A 49 -15.70 -10.54 10.53
N VAL A 50 -15.66 -10.25 9.23
CA VAL A 50 -16.81 -9.67 8.50
C VAL A 50 -17.96 -10.67 8.40
N SER A 51 -17.69 -11.96 8.16
CA SER A 51 -18.71 -13.00 8.17
C SER A 51 -19.41 -13.11 9.54
N ALA A 52 -18.66 -13.00 10.63
CA ALA A 52 -19.23 -13.01 11.98
C ALA A 52 -20.04 -11.73 12.29
N MET A 53 -19.48 -10.55 12.02
CA MET A 53 -20.11 -9.26 12.33
C MET A 53 -21.26 -8.92 11.39
N GLY A 54 -21.23 -9.34 10.12
CA GLY A 54 -22.22 -9.01 9.10
C GLY A 54 -22.10 -7.61 8.48
N TYR A 55 -21.07 -6.84 8.86
CA TYR A 55 -20.79 -5.50 8.34
C TYR A 55 -19.32 -5.38 7.94
N TYR A 56 -19.06 -4.85 6.73
CA TYR A 56 -17.71 -4.62 6.22
C TYR A 56 -17.15 -3.23 6.59
N THR A 57 -18.02 -2.28 6.98
CA THR A 57 -17.63 -0.89 7.26
C THR A 57 -16.64 -0.76 8.43
N PRO A 58 -16.82 -1.43 9.59
CA PRO A 58 -15.90 -1.27 10.71
C PRO A 58 -14.49 -1.79 10.43
N THR A 59 -14.37 -2.91 9.72
CA THR A 59 -13.08 -3.51 9.35
C THR A 59 -12.36 -2.66 8.30
N MET A 60 -13.12 -2.04 7.38
CA MET A 60 -12.58 -1.10 6.38
C MET A 60 -11.98 0.16 7.03
N ILE A 61 -12.70 0.78 7.98
CA ILE A 61 -12.21 1.96 8.71
C ILE A 61 -10.94 1.62 9.49
N MET A 62 -10.97 0.50 10.22
CA MET A 62 -9.81 0.03 10.98
C MET A 62 -8.60 -0.22 10.07
N GLY A 63 -8.81 -0.84 8.92
CA GLY A 63 -7.76 -1.06 7.92
C GLY A 63 -7.12 0.25 7.44
N CYS A 64 -7.95 1.26 7.10
CA CYS A 64 -7.45 2.55 6.63
C CYS A 64 -6.66 3.30 7.72
N ILE A 65 -7.11 3.25 8.98
CA ILE A 65 -6.41 3.85 10.11
C ILE A 65 -5.05 3.17 10.33
N LEU A 66 -4.99 1.84 10.28
CA LEU A 66 -3.73 1.10 10.43
C LEU A 66 -2.73 1.44 9.33
N VAL A 67 -3.18 1.58 8.08
CA VAL A 67 -2.33 2.02 6.97
C VAL A 67 -1.84 3.45 7.17
N LEU A 68 -2.69 4.36 7.64
CA LEU A 68 -2.28 5.73 7.97
C LEU A 68 -1.20 5.75 9.07
N ILE A 69 -1.40 4.97 10.14
CA ILE A 69 -0.42 4.85 11.22
C ILE A 69 0.90 4.27 10.69
N SER A 70 0.85 3.18 9.93
CA SER A 70 2.06 2.55 9.40
C SER A 70 2.84 3.49 8.46
N THR A 71 2.16 4.11 7.50
CA THR A 71 2.78 5.06 6.57
C THR A 71 3.39 6.24 7.31
N ALA A 72 2.72 6.77 8.34
CA ALA A 72 3.25 7.84 9.17
C ALA A 72 4.49 7.38 9.95
N LEU A 73 4.47 6.19 10.54
CA LEU A 73 5.62 5.61 11.24
C LEU A 73 6.82 5.41 10.30
N MET A 74 6.60 4.98 9.05
CA MET A 74 7.65 4.83 8.05
C MET A 74 8.32 6.16 7.68
N THR A 75 7.66 7.30 7.84
CA THR A 75 8.31 8.62 7.67
C THR A 75 9.41 8.89 8.71
N THR A 76 9.48 8.11 9.79
CA THR A 76 10.52 8.22 10.83
C THR A 76 11.75 7.36 10.54
N PHE A 77 11.87 6.83 9.31
CA PHE A 77 13.02 6.04 8.90
C PHE A 77 14.29 6.89 8.84
N THR A 78 15.29 6.40 9.55
CA THR A 78 16.67 6.88 9.53
C THR A 78 17.58 5.77 9.01
N PRO A 79 18.78 6.09 8.49
CA PRO A 79 19.73 5.08 8.04
C PRO A 79 20.01 3.99 9.10
N ASP A 80 20.00 4.36 10.38
CA ASP A 80 20.24 3.48 11.53
C ASP A 80 19.02 2.67 11.99
N THR A 81 17.89 2.75 11.29
CA THR A 81 16.65 2.06 11.68
C THR A 81 16.87 0.55 11.81
N GLY A 82 16.66 0.02 13.01
CA GLY A 82 16.89 -1.39 13.34
C GLY A 82 15.82 -2.34 12.76
N THR A 83 16.16 -3.63 12.71
CA THR A 83 15.31 -4.70 12.15
C THR A 83 13.91 -4.76 12.74
N VAL A 84 13.80 -4.67 14.05
CA VAL A 84 12.52 -4.74 14.75
C VAL A 84 11.60 -3.56 14.38
N LYS A 85 12.17 -2.36 14.21
CA LYS A 85 11.40 -1.15 13.93
C LYS A 85 10.78 -1.20 12.53
N TRP A 86 11.57 -1.48 11.49
CA TRP A 86 11.02 -1.54 10.13
C TRP A 86 10.10 -2.76 9.92
N ALA A 87 10.41 -3.91 10.52
CA ALA A 87 9.56 -5.09 10.41
C ALA A 87 8.22 -4.90 11.13
N GLY A 88 8.23 -4.26 12.31
CA GLY A 88 7.00 -3.92 13.03
C GLY A 88 6.10 -2.99 12.23
N TYR A 89 6.66 -1.96 11.58
CA TYR A 89 5.87 -1.02 10.77
C TYR A 89 5.28 -1.70 9.53
N GLN A 90 6.03 -2.61 8.90
CA GLN A 90 5.54 -3.45 7.81
C GLN A 90 4.39 -4.36 8.24
N VAL A 91 4.42 -4.94 9.45
CA VAL A 91 3.33 -5.77 9.96
C VAL A 91 2.06 -4.95 10.15
N ILE A 92 2.17 -3.73 10.69
CA ILE A 92 1.02 -2.82 10.80
C ILE A 92 0.47 -2.45 9.41
N MET A 93 1.35 -2.24 8.43
CA MET A 93 0.96 -1.98 7.04
C MET A 93 0.17 -3.14 6.46
N GLY A 94 0.73 -4.35 6.55
CA GLY A 94 0.11 -5.56 6.02
C GLY A 94 -1.22 -5.84 6.71
N ALA A 95 -1.30 -5.65 8.03
CA ALA A 95 -2.56 -5.73 8.76
C ALA A 95 -3.61 -4.75 8.23
N GLY A 96 -3.26 -3.48 8.06
CA GLY A 96 -4.18 -2.46 7.57
C GLY A 96 -4.66 -2.73 6.14
N ILE A 97 -3.77 -3.11 5.24
CA ILE A 97 -4.11 -3.47 3.86
C ILE A 97 -4.94 -4.75 3.82
N GLY A 98 -4.54 -5.80 4.54
CA GLY A 98 -5.27 -7.05 4.60
C GLY A 98 -6.71 -6.86 5.06
N MET A 99 -6.92 -6.03 6.09
CA MET A 99 -8.24 -5.72 6.61
C MET A 99 -9.06 -4.80 5.71
N GLY A 100 -8.44 -3.84 5.02
CA GLY A 100 -9.13 -2.79 4.26
C GLY A 100 -9.35 -3.10 2.77
N ALA A 101 -8.39 -3.74 2.10
CA ALA A 101 -8.39 -3.87 0.64
C ALA A 101 -9.55 -4.73 0.11
N GLN A 102 -9.88 -5.82 0.81
CA GLN A 102 -10.97 -6.72 0.41
C GLN A 102 -12.36 -6.11 0.64
N GLN A 103 -12.50 -5.15 1.57
CA GLN A 103 -13.81 -4.61 1.92
C GLN A 103 -14.39 -3.75 0.81
N THR A 104 -13.57 -3.06 0.04
CA THR A 104 -14.05 -2.29 -1.13
C THR A 104 -14.64 -3.21 -2.19
N VAL A 105 -14.02 -4.38 -2.40
CA VAL A 105 -14.54 -5.38 -3.36
C VAL A 105 -15.87 -5.94 -2.88
N LEU A 106 -15.96 -6.31 -1.59
CA LEU A 106 -17.19 -6.78 -0.98
C LEU A 106 -18.30 -5.72 -1.02
N ALA A 107 -17.98 -4.45 -0.76
CA ALA A 107 -18.93 -3.35 -0.80
C ALA A 107 -19.53 -3.15 -2.21
N MET A 108 -18.69 -3.24 -3.25
CA MET A 108 -19.13 -3.19 -4.64
C MET A 108 -20.04 -4.37 -4.96
N GLN A 109 -19.62 -5.60 -4.62
CA GLN A 109 -20.41 -6.79 -4.87
C GLN A 109 -21.76 -6.78 -4.15
N ALA A 110 -21.82 -6.18 -2.95
CA ALA A 110 -23.05 -6.04 -2.18
C ALA A 110 -23.97 -4.92 -2.70
N SER A 111 -23.45 -3.98 -3.51
CA SER A 111 -24.20 -2.82 -4.01
C SER A 111 -24.67 -2.96 -5.44
N LEU A 112 -24.16 -3.95 -6.19
CA LEU A 112 -24.52 -4.19 -7.59
C LEU A 112 -25.39 -5.45 -7.76
N PRO A 113 -26.28 -5.46 -8.77
CA PRO A 113 -26.90 -6.69 -9.26
C PRO A 113 -25.85 -7.70 -9.73
N ALA A 114 -26.12 -9.01 -9.59
CA ALA A 114 -25.16 -10.07 -9.90
C ALA A 114 -24.60 -10.00 -11.34
N GLN A 115 -25.43 -9.58 -12.30
CA GLN A 115 -25.06 -9.38 -13.71
C GLN A 115 -24.03 -8.26 -13.93
N ASP A 116 -24.00 -7.26 -13.05
CA ASP A 116 -23.12 -6.09 -13.17
C ASP A 116 -21.83 -6.23 -12.34
N VAL A 117 -21.75 -7.24 -11.47
CA VAL A 117 -20.57 -7.53 -10.64
C VAL A 117 -19.28 -7.67 -11.47
N PRO A 118 -19.25 -8.36 -12.63
CA PRO A 118 -18.04 -8.44 -13.45
C PRO A 118 -17.59 -7.07 -13.96
N VAL A 119 -18.52 -6.23 -14.41
CA VAL A 119 -18.24 -4.88 -14.91
C VAL A 119 -17.75 -3.97 -13.77
N GLY A 120 -18.42 -4.00 -12.62
CA GLY A 120 -18.01 -3.27 -11.43
C GLY A 120 -16.62 -3.68 -10.93
N THR A 121 -16.30 -4.97 -10.97
CA THR A 121 -14.97 -5.50 -10.63
C THR A 121 -13.91 -4.98 -11.59
N ALA A 122 -14.16 -5.03 -12.90
CA ALA A 122 -13.25 -4.53 -13.92
C ALA A 122 -12.96 -3.02 -13.74
N LEU A 123 -14.00 -2.21 -13.48
CA LEU A 123 -13.85 -0.78 -13.21
C LEU A 123 -13.05 -0.52 -11.95
N MET A 124 -13.29 -1.26 -10.87
CA MET A 124 -12.51 -1.12 -9.64
C MET A 124 -11.03 -1.43 -9.84
N ILE A 125 -10.71 -2.54 -10.52
CA ILE A 125 -9.32 -2.89 -10.82
C ILE A 125 -8.69 -1.80 -11.69
N PHE A 126 -9.40 -1.34 -12.72
CA PHE A 126 -8.94 -0.26 -13.59
C PHE A 126 -8.59 1.01 -12.78
N TYR A 127 -9.48 1.50 -11.93
CA TYR A 127 -9.22 2.68 -11.10
C TYR A 127 -8.12 2.46 -10.05
N GLN A 128 -8.02 1.24 -9.51
CA GLN A 128 -6.97 0.88 -8.56
C GLN A 128 -5.59 0.91 -9.24
N THR A 129 -5.45 0.30 -10.41
CA THR A 129 -4.21 0.29 -11.19
C THR A 129 -3.86 1.68 -11.71
N LEU A 130 -4.84 2.43 -12.23
CA LEU A 130 -4.64 3.81 -12.68
C LEU A 130 -4.17 4.72 -11.53
N GLY A 131 -4.86 4.66 -10.39
CA GLY A 131 -4.46 5.42 -9.19
C GLY A 131 -3.07 5.01 -8.72
N GLY A 132 -2.77 3.70 -8.68
CA GLY A 132 -1.44 3.19 -8.35
C GLY A 132 -0.34 3.75 -9.25
N ALA A 133 -0.53 3.69 -10.56
CA ALA A 133 0.42 4.18 -11.55
C ALA A 133 0.65 5.70 -11.45
N VAL A 134 -0.44 6.48 -11.41
CA VAL A 134 -0.36 7.95 -11.34
C VAL A 134 0.39 8.41 -10.09
N PHE A 135 0.01 7.90 -8.91
CA PHE A 135 0.65 8.31 -7.67
C PHE A 135 2.07 7.77 -7.52
N LEU A 136 2.38 6.61 -8.10
CA LEU A 136 3.75 6.11 -8.15
C LEU A 136 4.66 7.02 -8.98
N ILE A 137 4.19 7.52 -10.13
CA ILE A 137 4.93 8.50 -10.94
C ILE A 137 5.12 9.82 -10.18
N VAL A 138 4.11 10.29 -9.46
CA VAL A 138 4.24 11.48 -8.60
C VAL A 138 5.30 11.25 -7.50
N ALA A 139 5.29 10.08 -6.86
CA ALA A 139 6.31 9.70 -5.88
C ALA A 139 7.71 9.64 -6.50
N GLN A 140 7.84 9.15 -7.74
CA GLN A 140 9.10 9.13 -8.47
C GLN A 140 9.64 10.52 -8.77
N ASN A 141 8.80 11.44 -9.23
CA ASN A 141 9.22 12.82 -9.47
C ASN A 141 9.67 13.50 -8.17
N ILE A 142 8.93 13.30 -7.07
CA ILE A 142 9.30 13.85 -5.76
C ILE A 142 10.62 13.26 -5.27
N PHE A 143 10.79 11.95 -5.40
CA PHE A 143 12.04 11.27 -5.06
C PHE A 143 13.24 11.83 -5.83
N GLN A 144 13.14 11.91 -7.16
CA GLN A 144 14.23 12.39 -8.00
C GLN A 144 14.58 13.84 -7.69
N ASN A 145 13.58 14.71 -7.57
CA ASN A 145 13.79 16.12 -7.26
C ASN A 145 14.42 16.33 -5.88
N GLU A 146 13.94 15.62 -4.84
CA GLU A 146 14.54 15.72 -3.52
C GLU A 146 15.94 15.10 -3.47
N LEU A 147 16.17 13.98 -4.15
CA LEU A 147 17.49 13.36 -4.21
C LEU A 147 18.52 14.31 -4.82
N VAL A 148 18.21 14.89 -5.98
CA VAL A 148 19.09 15.88 -6.64
C VAL A 148 19.32 17.07 -5.72
N LYS A 149 18.25 17.65 -5.17
CA LYS A 149 18.34 18.80 -4.26
C LYS A 149 19.22 18.53 -3.04
N LYS A 150 19.08 17.36 -2.41
CA LYS A 150 19.84 16.98 -1.21
C LYS A 150 21.30 16.67 -1.53
N LEU A 151 21.57 16.00 -2.65
CA LEU A 151 22.94 15.71 -3.08
C LEU A 151 23.69 16.98 -3.49
N THR A 152 23.05 17.88 -4.24
CA THR A 152 23.64 19.18 -4.60
C THR A 152 23.91 20.03 -3.36
N ALA A 153 23.01 20.02 -2.37
CA ALA A 153 23.21 20.75 -1.11
C ALA A 153 24.40 20.23 -0.28
N LYS A 154 24.76 18.95 -0.41
CA LYS A 154 25.94 18.35 0.25
C LYS A 154 27.25 18.63 -0.51
N ASN A 155 27.17 19.09 -1.77
CA ASN A 155 28.31 19.48 -2.61
C ASN A 155 29.45 18.43 -2.67
N ILE A 156 29.07 17.17 -2.88
CA ILE A 156 30.01 16.04 -2.87
C ILE A 156 30.93 16.10 -4.12
N PRO A 157 32.25 16.24 -3.96
CA PRO A 157 33.19 16.28 -5.10
C PRO A 157 33.16 14.98 -5.91
N GLY A 158 33.02 15.10 -7.23
CA GLY A 158 33.07 13.95 -8.16
C GLY A 158 31.77 13.15 -8.28
N VAL A 159 30.68 13.58 -7.63
CA VAL A 159 29.36 12.95 -7.74
C VAL A 159 28.40 13.89 -8.46
N ASP A 160 27.99 13.52 -9.68
CA ASP A 160 26.92 14.22 -10.37
C ASP A 160 25.56 13.70 -9.87
N ALA A 161 24.86 14.57 -9.14
CA ALA A 161 23.55 14.28 -8.56
C ALA A 161 22.52 13.77 -9.59
N SER A 162 22.62 14.22 -10.84
CA SER A 162 21.73 13.79 -11.91
C SER A 162 22.04 12.36 -12.39
N SER A 163 23.32 12.00 -12.49
CA SER A 163 23.76 10.63 -12.78
C SER A 163 23.39 9.65 -11.67
N VAL A 164 23.49 10.04 -10.39
CA VAL A 164 23.09 9.20 -9.25
C VAL A 164 21.58 8.96 -9.23
N ALA A 165 20.79 9.99 -9.57
CA ALA A 165 19.35 9.84 -9.71
C ALA A 165 18.97 8.90 -10.88
N ALA A 166 19.79 8.84 -11.93
CA ALA A 166 19.58 8.00 -13.12
C ALA A 166 20.12 6.56 -12.96
N ALA A 167 21.20 6.36 -12.21
CA ALA A 167 21.91 5.08 -12.11
C ALA A 167 21.15 3.99 -11.32
N GLY A 168 20.06 4.36 -10.64
CA GLY A 168 19.23 3.43 -9.88
C GLY A 168 19.82 3.04 -8.52
N ALA A 169 19.00 2.36 -7.71
CA ALA A 169 19.28 2.05 -6.31
C ALA A 169 20.60 1.29 -6.07
N THR A 170 20.94 0.37 -6.96
CA THR A 170 22.08 -0.54 -6.80
C THR A 170 23.42 0.12 -7.05
N GLU A 171 23.47 1.11 -7.95
CA GLU A 171 24.73 1.73 -8.38
C GLU A 171 25.13 2.92 -7.52
N VAL A 172 24.23 3.48 -6.70
CA VAL A 172 24.56 4.61 -5.79
C VAL A 172 25.75 4.28 -4.89
N ARG A 173 25.85 3.03 -4.41
CA ARG A 173 26.97 2.59 -3.56
C ARG A 173 28.28 2.43 -4.32
N ASN A 174 28.24 2.18 -5.63
CA ASN A 174 29.41 2.01 -6.47
C ASN A 174 29.91 3.34 -7.05
N LEU A 175 29.01 4.31 -7.24
CA LEU A 175 29.29 5.61 -7.83
C LEU A 175 29.80 6.64 -6.82
N VAL A 176 29.54 6.44 -5.53
CA VAL A 176 29.95 7.38 -4.48
C VAL A 176 31.21 6.87 -3.78
N PRO A 177 32.30 7.67 -3.72
CA PRO A 177 33.48 7.32 -2.95
C PRO A 177 33.14 6.99 -1.49
N ALA A 178 33.78 5.96 -0.91
CA ALA A 178 33.46 5.46 0.43
C ALA A 178 33.47 6.56 1.52
N GLN A 179 34.28 7.60 1.35
CA GLN A 179 34.38 8.75 2.26
C GLN A 179 33.09 9.61 2.32
N TYR A 180 32.29 9.64 1.24
CA TYR A 180 31.05 10.43 1.16
C TYR A 180 29.79 9.56 1.18
N LEU A 181 29.95 8.24 1.32
CA LEU A 181 28.83 7.31 1.28
C LEU A 181 27.80 7.61 2.37
N GLY A 182 28.23 7.97 3.59
CA GLY A 182 27.32 8.33 4.67
C GLY A 182 26.39 9.49 4.31
N GLU A 183 26.94 10.55 3.74
CA GLU A 183 26.17 11.75 3.33
C GLU A 183 25.23 11.45 2.16
N ALA A 184 25.66 10.63 1.20
CA ALA A 184 24.81 10.18 0.11
C ALA A 184 23.65 9.31 0.61
N LEU A 185 23.90 8.42 1.59
CA LEU A 185 22.86 7.61 2.21
C LEU A 185 21.86 8.44 3.02
N GLU A 186 22.31 9.50 3.71
CA GLU A 186 21.41 10.45 4.37
C GLU A 186 20.51 11.19 3.37
N ALA A 187 21.10 11.71 2.28
CA ALA A 187 20.36 12.39 1.22
C ALA A 187 19.33 11.46 0.57
N TYR A 188 19.73 10.22 0.30
CA TYR A 188 18.85 9.19 -0.26
C TYR A 188 17.72 8.82 0.71
N ASN A 189 18.02 8.61 1.99
CA ASN A 189 17.02 8.33 3.01
C ASN A 189 16.00 9.48 3.09
N ALA A 190 16.46 10.74 3.09
CA ALA A 190 15.57 11.90 3.11
C ALA A 190 14.65 11.94 1.88
N ALA A 191 15.18 11.62 0.69
CA ALA A 191 14.40 11.58 -0.54
C ALA A 191 13.33 10.46 -0.51
N VAL A 192 13.69 9.25 -0.06
CA VAL A 192 12.74 8.14 0.10
C VAL A 192 11.68 8.46 1.16
N VAL A 193 12.09 8.96 2.33
CA VAL A 193 11.16 9.36 3.39
C VAL A 193 10.16 10.41 2.87
N ARG A 194 10.58 11.30 1.96
CA ARG A 194 9.66 12.27 1.35
C ARG A 194 8.56 11.60 0.53
N THR A 195 8.85 10.49 -0.16
CA THR A 195 7.80 9.78 -0.92
C THR A 195 6.77 9.14 -0.01
N PHE A 196 7.17 8.70 1.18
CA PHE A 196 6.25 8.13 2.16
C PHE A 196 5.20 9.12 2.66
N TYR A 197 5.49 10.43 2.67
CA TYR A 197 4.48 11.46 2.98
C TYR A 197 3.31 11.46 1.99
N ILE A 198 3.54 11.07 0.73
CA ILE A 198 2.46 10.92 -0.26
C ILE A 198 1.57 9.74 0.14
N SER A 199 2.16 8.63 0.56
CA SER A 199 1.41 7.49 1.10
C SER A 199 0.59 7.87 2.34
N VAL A 200 1.13 8.71 3.22
CA VAL A 200 0.39 9.25 4.38
C VAL A 200 -0.81 10.09 3.92
N ALA A 201 -0.61 11.00 2.97
CA ALA A 201 -1.70 11.83 2.43
C ALA A 201 -2.79 10.96 1.78
N LEU A 202 -2.40 9.97 0.98
CA LEU A 202 -3.33 9.03 0.33
C LEU A 202 -4.07 8.15 1.33
N ALA A 203 -3.40 7.71 2.40
CA ALA A 203 -4.03 6.96 3.48
C ALA A 203 -5.01 7.83 4.27
N GLY A 204 -4.67 9.10 4.52
CA GLY A 204 -5.57 10.07 5.16
C GLY A 204 -6.83 10.32 4.33
N VAL A 205 -6.67 10.53 3.02
CA VAL A 205 -7.82 10.64 2.10
C VAL A 205 -8.62 9.35 2.06
N ALA A 206 -7.98 8.18 2.14
CA ALA A 206 -8.69 6.90 2.20
C ALA A 206 -9.55 6.79 3.47
N VAL A 207 -9.03 7.20 4.63
CA VAL A 207 -9.80 7.26 5.89
C VAL A 207 -11.01 8.17 5.72
N LEU A 208 -10.84 9.38 5.18
CA LEU A 208 -11.98 10.28 4.93
C LEU A 208 -12.99 9.68 3.95
N ALA A 209 -12.51 9.01 2.90
CA ALA A 209 -13.36 8.35 1.93
C ALA A 209 -14.14 7.17 2.52
N THR A 210 -13.69 6.53 3.61
CA THR A 210 -14.44 5.44 4.27
C THR A 210 -15.75 5.91 4.93
N PHE A 211 -15.94 7.21 5.15
CA PHE A 211 -17.17 7.76 5.70
C PHE A 211 -18.26 8.04 4.64
N VAL A 212 -17.91 7.94 3.35
CA VAL A 212 -18.83 8.22 2.22
C VAL A 212 -19.76 7.06 1.88
N PRO A 213 -19.34 5.77 1.90
CA PRO A 213 -20.21 4.66 1.54
C PRO A 213 -21.39 4.49 2.50
N GLU A 214 -22.55 4.15 1.93
CA GLU A 214 -23.72 3.74 2.71
C GLU A 214 -23.39 2.51 3.56
N TRP A 215 -23.82 2.53 4.82
CA TRP A 215 -23.61 1.43 5.76
C TRP A 215 -24.55 0.25 5.41
N LYS A 216 -24.27 -0.44 4.32
CA LYS A 216 -25.04 -1.61 3.88
C LYS A 216 -24.53 -2.88 4.57
N SER A 217 -25.47 -3.63 5.13
CA SER A 217 -25.16 -4.94 5.74
C SER A 217 -24.93 -5.98 4.64
N VAL A 218 -23.90 -6.81 4.83
CA VAL A 218 -23.64 -7.97 3.96
C VAL A 218 -24.74 -9.03 4.11
N LYS A 219 -25.45 -9.04 5.25
CA LYS A 219 -26.51 -10.03 5.55
C LYS A 219 -27.78 -9.83 4.74
N THR A 220 -28.02 -8.64 4.20
CA THR A 220 -29.22 -8.36 3.39
C THR A 220 -29.11 -8.97 1.98
N GLY A 221 -27.90 -9.06 1.42
CA GLY A 221 -27.67 -9.66 0.10
C GLY A 221 -27.80 -11.19 0.08
N VAL A 222 -27.44 -11.86 1.18
CA VAL A 222 -27.62 -13.32 1.34
C VAL A 222 -29.11 -13.66 1.43
N LYS A 223 -29.86 -12.92 2.24
CA LYS A 223 -31.31 -13.13 2.38
C LYS A 223 -32.07 -12.96 1.05
N ASN A 224 -31.68 -11.99 0.22
CA ASN A 224 -32.30 -11.80 -1.09
C ASN A 224 -31.89 -12.85 -2.13
N ARG A 225 -30.69 -13.45 -2.05
CA ARG A 225 -30.31 -14.57 -2.92
C ARG A 225 -31.04 -15.85 -2.54
N ASP A 226 -31.15 -16.13 -1.24
CA ASP A 226 -31.88 -17.29 -0.74
C ASP A 226 -33.39 -17.18 -1.04
N GLU A 227 -33.97 -15.96 -1.03
CA GLU A 227 -35.35 -15.74 -1.46
C GLU A 227 -35.53 -15.87 -2.99
N HIS A 228 -34.57 -15.42 -3.81
CA HIS A 228 -34.66 -15.55 -5.27
C HIS A 228 -34.49 -17.01 -5.75
N ASP A 229 -33.55 -17.76 -5.16
CA ASP A 229 -33.32 -19.18 -5.45
C ASP A 229 -34.49 -20.06 -4.97
N ASN A 230 -35.15 -19.70 -3.86
CA ASN A 230 -36.36 -20.40 -3.39
C ASN A 230 -37.60 -20.08 -4.25
N VAL A 231 -37.70 -18.88 -4.84
CA VAL A 231 -38.77 -18.53 -5.78
C VAL A 231 -38.59 -19.24 -7.12
N GLU A 232 -37.35 -19.37 -7.62
CA GLU A 232 -37.06 -20.13 -8.85
C GLU A 232 -37.23 -21.65 -8.66
N CYS A 233 -36.83 -22.21 -7.51
CA CYS A 233 -37.06 -23.63 -7.23
C CYS A 233 -38.55 -23.94 -6.96
N GLY A 234 -39.29 -23.07 -6.27
CA GLY A 234 -40.71 -23.27 -5.97
C GLY A 234 -41.66 -23.00 -7.15
N GLY A 235 -41.22 -22.26 -8.16
CA GLY A 235 -42.00 -21.96 -9.37
C GLY A 235 -42.09 -23.11 -10.38
N ASN A 236 -41.18 -24.08 -10.29
CA ASN A 236 -41.10 -25.22 -11.23
C ASN A 236 -41.82 -26.49 -10.77
N GLU A 237 -42.49 -26.48 -9.61
CA GLU A 237 -43.28 -27.62 -9.11
C GLU A 237 -44.80 -27.50 -9.35
N ILE A 238 -45.25 -26.50 -10.12
CA ILE A 238 -46.68 -26.26 -10.39
C ILE A 238 -47.00 -26.08 -11.88
N VAL A 239 -46.56 -27.01 -12.74
CA VAL A 239 -47.22 -27.31 -14.03
C VAL A 239 -47.07 -28.79 -14.36
#